data_AF-A0AA36B360-F1
#
_entry.id   AF-A0AA36B360-F1
#
_cell.length_a   1.000
_cell.length_b   1.000
_cell.length_c   1.000
_cell.angle_alpha   90.00
_cell.angle_beta   90.00
_cell.angle_gamma   90.00
#
_symmetry.space_group_name_H-M   'P 1'
#
loop_
_entity.id
_entity.type
_entity.pdbx_description
1 polymer ?
#
loop_
_entity_poly.entity_id
_entity_poly.type
_entity_poly.pdbx_seq_one_letter_code
_entity_poly.pdbx_strand_id
1 'polypeptide(L)'
;MRLCSVKRPPAYQKFDTSKIGPSYAAEIRNRFELLTIEENQEAEEIWEQVKEIVVETAEKHVLYKKPIRSAKCISEETIAIAEERRRAKMARSRDEVRRLNAMFQQYWNEECARAEEAYRKESIRELYQHVKKTRTAFMARQATIRGRNDEDPREK
;
A
#
# COMPACT_ATOMS: atom_id res chain seq x y z
N MET A 1 23.87 11.28 -35.92
CA MET A 1 23.66 9.88 -35.50
C MET A 1 23.25 9.07 -36.74
N ARG A 2 24.07 8.12 -37.22
CA ARG A 2 23.64 7.19 -38.29
C ARG A 2 22.99 5.99 -37.61
N LEU A 3 21.73 5.73 -37.92
CA LEU A 3 21.02 4.54 -37.46
C LEU A 3 21.42 3.37 -38.37
N CYS A 4 22.10 2.36 -37.81
CA CYS A 4 22.37 1.11 -38.52
C CYS A 4 21.07 0.33 -38.70
N SER A 5 20.81 -0.15 -39.90
CA SER A 5 19.66 -1.01 -40.18
C SER A 5 19.87 -2.39 -39.55
N VAL A 6 19.02 -2.74 -38.59
CA VAL A 6 18.99 -4.09 -38.01
C VAL A 6 18.42 -5.04 -39.06
N LYS A 7 19.22 -6.02 -39.49
CA LYS A 7 18.75 -7.09 -40.37
C LYS A 7 17.71 -7.92 -39.62
N ARG A 8 16.47 -7.95 -40.12
CA ARG A 8 15.43 -8.83 -39.56
C ARG A 8 15.79 -10.29 -39.86
N PRO A 9 15.63 -11.20 -38.91
CA PRO A 9 15.83 -12.62 -39.16
C PRO A 9 14.89 -13.10 -40.28
N PRO A 10 15.28 -14.16 -41.02
CA PRO A 10 14.44 -14.74 -42.05
C PRO A 10 13.08 -15.15 -41.47
N ALA A 11 12.02 -14.96 -42.26
CA ALA A 11 10.67 -15.30 -41.86
C ALA A 11 10.60 -16.77 -41.43
N TYR A 12 9.99 -17.01 -40.27
CA TYR A 12 9.80 -18.35 -39.71
C TYR A 12 9.03 -19.22 -40.71
N GLN A 13 9.41 -20.48 -40.81
CA GLN A 13 8.73 -21.45 -41.66
C GLN A 13 7.27 -21.58 -41.22
N LYS A 14 6.34 -21.35 -42.14
CA LYS A 14 4.90 -21.52 -41.87
C LYS A 14 4.64 -22.98 -41.55
N PHE A 15 4.06 -23.24 -40.38
CA PHE A 15 3.65 -24.59 -40.01
C PHE A 15 2.52 -25.05 -40.93
N ASP A 16 2.69 -26.26 -41.48
CA ASP A 16 1.70 -26.90 -42.34
C ASP A 16 0.59 -27.50 -41.46
N THR A 17 -0.55 -26.81 -41.41
CA THR A 17 -1.71 -27.21 -40.62
C THR A 17 -2.36 -28.51 -41.12
N SER A 18 -2.10 -28.92 -42.36
CA SER A 18 -2.63 -30.17 -42.91
C SER A 18 -2.00 -31.42 -42.28
N LYS A 19 -0.83 -31.27 -41.63
CA LYS A 19 -0.11 -32.34 -40.94
C LYS A 19 -0.51 -32.49 -39.47
N ILE A 20 -1.43 -31.66 -38.98
CA ILE A 20 -1.90 -31.73 -37.60
C ILE A 20 -2.85 -32.92 -37.48
N GLY A 21 -2.38 -33.97 -36.80
CA GLY A 21 -3.16 -35.18 -36.58
C GLY A 21 -4.32 -34.97 -35.59
N PRO A 22 -5.36 -35.83 -35.63
CA PRO A 22 -6.49 -35.75 -34.69
C PRO A 22 -6.09 -35.85 -33.22
N SER A 23 -4.97 -36.52 -32.92
CA SER A 23 -4.46 -36.64 -31.54
C SER A 23 -4.01 -35.31 -30.96
N TYR A 24 -3.49 -34.39 -31.79
CA TYR A 24 -3.08 -33.05 -31.36
C TYR A 24 -4.29 -32.22 -30.93
N ALA A 25 -5.41 -32.31 -31.66
CA ALA A 25 -6.65 -31.64 -31.26
C ALA A 25 -7.15 -32.15 -29.90
N ALA A 26 -7.07 -33.45 -29.64
CA ALA A 26 -7.40 -34.03 -28.34
C ALA A 26 -6.43 -33.60 -27.22
N GLU A 27 -5.12 -33.57 -27.50
CA GLU A 27 -4.10 -33.12 -26.55
C GLU A 27 -4.31 -31.66 -26.16
N ILE A 28 -4.58 -30.79 -27.14
CA ILE A 28 -4.87 -29.38 -26.90
C ILE A 28 -6.16 -29.23 -26.09
N ARG A 29 -7.25 -29.90 -26.49
CA ARG A 29 -8.50 -29.87 -25.73
C ARG A 29 -8.31 -30.30 -24.27
N ASN A 30 -7.61 -31.40 -24.02
CA ASN A 30 -7.36 -31.89 -22.66
C ASN A 30 -6.48 -30.93 -21.85
N ARG A 31 -5.53 -30.24 -22.49
CA ARG A 31 -4.71 -29.20 -21.83
C ARG A 31 -5.54 -27.97 -21.46
N PHE A 32 -6.48 -27.58 -22.31
CA PHE A 32 -7.37 -26.45 -22.04
C PHE A 32 -8.51 -26.80 -21.07
N GLU A 33 -8.95 -28.06 -21.00
CA GLU A 33 -9.92 -28.54 -19.98
C GLU A 33 -9.37 -28.42 -18.54
N LEU A 34 -8.05 -28.48 -18.35
CA LEU A 34 -7.40 -28.20 -17.06
C LEU A 34 -7.28 -26.69 -16.75
N LEU A 35 -7.39 -25.86 -17.77
CA LEU A 35 -7.34 -24.39 -17.68
C LEU A 35 -8.73 -23.74 -17.62
N THR A 36 -9.81 -24.51 -17.84
CA THR A 36 -11.20 -24.11 -17.55
C THR A 36 -11.46 -24.02 -16.05
N ILE A 37 -10.56 -23.32 -15.34
CA ILE A 37 -10.90 -22.59 -14.13
C ILE A 37 -11.64 -21.35 -14.64
N GLU A 38 -12.96 -21.50 -14.72
CA GLU A 38 -13.99 -20.47 -14.86
C GLU A 38 -13.60 -19.21 -15.64
N GLU A 39 -13.76 -19.26 -16.97
CA GLU A 39 -13.82 -18.06 -17.85
C GLU A 39 -14.96 -17.08 -17.47
N ASN A 40 -15.74 -17.36 -16.42
CA ASN A 40 -16.89 -16.58 -15.96
C ASN A 40 -16.68 -15.84 -14.63
N GLN A 41 -15.54 -15.99 -13.93
CA GLN A 41 -15.27 -15.14 -12.78
C GLN A 41 -14.83 -13.75 -13.26
N GLU A 42 -15.60 -12.73 -12.89
CA GLU A 42 -15.23 -11.35 -13.18
C GLU A 42 -13.87 -11.03 -12.55
N ALA A 43 -13.05 -10.24 -13.25
CA ALA A 43 -11.72 -9.86 -12.77
C ALA A 43 -11.75 -9.23 -11.36
N GLU A 44 -12.87 -8.58 -11.00
CA GLU A 44 -13.09 -8.03 -9.66
C GLU A 44 -13.25 -9.12 -8.60
N GLU A 45 -13.88 -10.24 -8.94
CA GLU A 45 -14.12 -11.37 -8.05
C GLU A 45 -12.82 -12.12 -7.75
N ILE A 46 -11.98 -12.32 -8.78
CA ILE A 46 -10.63 -12.85 -8.63
C ILE A 46 -9.78 -11.89 -7.76
N TRP A 47 -9.93 -10.58 -7.98
CA TRP A 47 -9.20 -9.59 -7.19
C TRP A 47 -9.63 -9.58 -5.72
N GLU A 48 -10.92 -9.76 -5.43
CA GLU A 48 -11.41 -9.90 -4.06
C GLU A 48 -10.85 -11.16 -3.39
N GLN A 49 -10.87 -12.30 -4.08
CA GLN A 49 -10.30 -13.55 -3.59
C GLN A 49 -8.80 -13.44 -3.32
N VAL A 50 -8.05 -12.77 -4.21
CA VAL A 50 -6.62 -12.52 -4.01
C VAL A 50 -6.38 -11.65 -2.77
N LYS A 51 -7.16 -10.57 -2.58
CA LYS A 51 -7.06 -9.74 -1.38
C LYS A 51 -7.34 -10.55 -0.12
N GLU A 52 -8.38 -11.36 -0.15
CA GLU A 52 -8.80 -12.19 0.98
C GLU A 52 -7.72 -13.20 1.37
N ILE A 53 -7.17 -13.95 0.40
CA ILE A 53 -6.08 -14.91 0.61
C ILE A 53 -4.84 -14.21 1.17
N VAL A 54 -4.49 -13.02 0.65
CA VAL A 54 -3.34 -12.25 1.14
C VAL A 54 -3.54 -11.82 2.58
N VAL A 55 -4.73 -11.35 2.94
CA VAL A 55 -5.07 -10.96 4.32
C VAL A 55 -5.07 -12.17 5.24
N GLU A 56 -5.75 -13.26 4.89
CA GLU A 56 -5.83 -14.48 5.70
C GLU A 56 -4.43 -15.09 5.91
N THR A 57 -3.64 -15.20 4.85
CA THR A 57 -2.28 -15.72 4.91
C THR A 57 -1.39 -14.82 5.75
N ALA A 58 -1.53 -13.49 5.62
CA ALA A 58 -0.81 -12.54 6.44
C ALA A 58 -1.21 -12.66 7.91
N GLU A 59 -2.49 -12.76 8.25
CA GLU A 59 -2.92 -12.92 9.64
C GLU A 59 -2.44 -14.23 10.26
N LYS A 60 -2.43 -15.31 9.48
CA LYS A 60 -1.99 -16.64 9.91
C LYS A 60 -0.48 -16.75 10.10
N HIS A 61 0.32 -16.16 9.20
CA HIS A 61 1.78 -16.34 9.18
C HIS A 61 2.56 -15.13 9.70
N VAL A 62 1.99 -13.92 9.67
CA VAL A 62 2.61 -12.74 10.29
C VAL A 62 2.36 -12.81 11.79
N LEU A 63 3.28 -13.49 12.49
CA LEU A 63 3.28 -13.63 13.96
C LEU A 63 3.21 -12.28 14.70
N TYR A 64 3.57 -11.19 14.02
CA TYR A 64 3.58 -9.86 14.59
C TYR A 64 2.38 -9.04 14.12
N LYS A 65 1.29 -9.08 14.88
CA LYS A 65 0.23 -8.07 14.74
C LYS A 65 0.85 -6.71 14.96
N LYS A 66 0.77 -5.80 13.99
CA LYS A 66 1.21 -4.42 14.19
C LYS A 66 0.38 -3.89 15.37
N PRO A 67 0.95 -3.49 16.54
CA PRO A 67 0.20 -2.71 17.50
C PRO A 67 -0.42 -1.54 16.76
N ILE A 68 -1.75 -1.53 16.72
CA ILE A 68 -2.53 -0.39 16.29
C ILE A 68 -2.19 0.66 17.33
N ARG A 69 -1.30 1.58 16.97
CA ARG A 69 -1.05 2.75 17.80
C ARG A 69 -2.29 3.61 17.68
N SER A 70 -3.27 3.40 18.55
CA SER A 70 -4.23 4.44 18.92
C SER A 70 -3.48 5.49 19.73
N ALA A 71 -2.56 6.18 19.06
CA ALA A 71 -1.97 7.35 19.67
C ALA A 71 -3.12 8.34 19.87
N LYS A 72 -3.46 8.63 21.13
CA LYS A 72 -4.38 9.70 21.56
C LYS A 72 -3.87 11.11 21.18
N CYS A 73 -3.14 11.25 20.09
CA CYS A 73 -2.61 12.52 19.62
C CYS A 73 -3.54 13.22 18.62
N ILE A 74 -4.66 12.58 18.25
CA ILE A 74 -5.65 13.12 17.33
C ILE A 74 -7.03 12.82 17.93
N SER A 75 -7.90 13.84 17.99
CA SER A 75 -9.28 13.67 18.46
C SER A 75 -10.09 12.81 17.49
N GLU A 76 -11.10 12.10 17.99
CA GLU A 76 -12.00 11.29 17.16
C GLU A 76 -12.68 12.14 16.07
N GLU A 77 -13.03 13.39 16.39
CA GLU A 77 -13.56 14.37 15.42
C GLU A 77 -12.56 14.63 14.27
N THR A 78 -11.27 14.80 14.59
CA THR A 78 -10.24 15.05 13.58
C THR A 78 -9.98 13.80 12.72
N ILE A 79 -10.12 12.62 13.30
CA ILE A 79 -10.05 11.34 12.55
C ILE A 79 -11.21 11.27 11.56
N ALA A 80 -12.44 11.60 11.98
CA ALA A 80 -13.61 11.63 11.11
C ALA A 80 -13.43 12.63 9.94
N ILE A 81 -12.89 13.83 10.21
CA ILE A 81 -12.56 14.82 9.16
C ILE A 81 -11.53 14.26 8.17
N ALA A 82 -10.52 13.51 8.64
CA ALA A 82 -9.53 12.88 7.77
C ALA A 82 -10.14 11.79 6.87
N GLU A 83 -11.15 11.07 7.36
CA GLU A 83 -11.90 10.07 6.60
C GLU A 83 -12.84 10.70 5.57
N GLU A 84 -13.58 11.75 5.95
CA GLU A 84 -14.37 12.55 5.03
C GLU A 84 -13.51 13.13 3.92
N ARG A 85 -12.31 13.62 4.25
CA ARG A 85 -11.37 14.13 3.25
C ARG A 85 -10.95 13.04 2.27
N ARG A 86 -10.73 11.81 2.74
CA ARG A 86 -10.43 10.67 1.86
C ARG A 86 -11.61 10.37 0.93
N ARG A 87 -12.83 10.33 1.47
CA ARG A 87 -14.06 10.13 0.69
C ARG A 87 -14.26 11.23 -0.36
N ALA A 88 -14.09 12.49 0.00
CA ALA A 88 -14.23 13.63 -0.90
C ALA A 88 -13.18 13.62 -2.02
N LYS A 89 -11.94 13.18 -1.73
CA LYS A 89 -10.90 12.97 -2.75
C LYS A 89 -11.27 11.87 -3.75
N MET A 90 -11.81 10.75 -3.26
CA MET A 90 -12.28 9.66 -4.12
C MET A 90 -13.44 10.12 -5.01
N ALA A 91 -14.35 10.92 -4.45
CA ALA A 91 -15.47 11.53 -5.18
C ALA A 91 -15.07 12.72 -6.08
N ARG A 92 -13.78 13.09 -6.14
CA ARG A 92 -13.25 14.24 -6.91
C ARG A 92 -13.92 15.59 -6.61
N SER A 93 -14.49 15.75 -5.42
CA SER A 93 -15.12 17.02 -5.00
C SER A 93 -14.07 18.00 -4.48
N ARG A 94 -13.61 18.91 -5.36
CA ARG A 94 -12.52 19.84 -5.05
C ARG A 94 -12.84 20.80 -3.91
N ASP A 95 -14.04 21.37 -3.90
CA ASP A 95 -14.42 22.41 -2.94
C ASP A 95 -14.59 21.81 -1.54
N GLU A 96 -15.13 20.59 -1.46
CA GLU A 96 -15.26 19.86 -0.21
C GLU A 96 -13.90 19.42 0.34
N VAL A 97 -12.98 18.97 -0.53
CA VAL A 97 -11.60 18.68 -0.13
C VAL A 97 -10.91 19.95 0.39
N ARG A 98 -11.17 21.12 -0.19
CA ARG A 98 -10.61 22.40 0.26
C ARG A 98 -11.12 22.77 1.65
N ARG A 99 -12.44 22.66 1.89
CA ARG A 99 -13.08 22.89 3.18
C ARG A 99 -12.53 21.95 4.26
N LEU A 100 -12.53 20.65 4.00
CA LEU A 100 -12.05 19.63 4.92
C LEU A 100 -10.54 19.75 5.21
N ASN A 101 -9.74 20.17 4.22
CA ASN A 101 -8.34 20.50 4.46
C ASN A 101 -8.18 21.70 5.39
N ALA A 102 -8.97 22.76 5.22
CA ALA A 102 -8.89 23.93 6.09
C ALA A 102 -9.23 23.56 7.54
N MET A 103 -10.29 22.79 7.77
CA MET A 103 -10.63 22.30 9.12
C MET A 103 -9.53 21.41 9.71
N PHE A 104 -8.95 20.52 8.91
CA PHE A 104 -7.85 19.66 9.38
C PHE A 104 -6.59 20.46 9.71
N GLN A 105 -6.30 21.54 8.98
CA GLN A 105 -5.18 22.43 9.27
C GLN A 105 -5.43 23.27 10.54
N GLN A 106 -6.67 23.73 10.73
CA GLN A 106 -7.04 24.48 11.92
C GLN A 106 -6.77 23.68 13.21
N TYR A 107 -7.11 22.39 13.23
CA TYR A 107 -6.80 21.50 14.36
C TYR A 107 -5.30 21.52 14.72
N TRP A 108 -4.42 21.40 13.71
CA TRP A 108 -2.97 21.43 13.94
C TRP A 108 -2.48 22.79 14.41
N ASN A 109 -3.04 23.88 13.88
CA ASN A 109 -2.70 25.23 14.34
C ASN A 109 -3.08 25.42 15.82
N GLU A 110 -4.24 24.89 16.25
CA GLU A 110 -4.69 24.96 17.65
C GLU A 110 -3.87 24.07 18.60
N GLU A 111 -3.47 22.87 18.17
CA GLU A 111 -2.53 22.04 18.94
C GLU A 111 -1.15 22.70 19.04
N CYS A 112 -0.64 23.28 17.94
CA CYS A 112 0.62 24.04 17.95
C CYS A 112 0.55 25.27 18.86
N ALA A 113 -0.53 26.05 18.79
CA ALA A 113 -0.73 27.22 19.64
C ALA A 113 -0.78 26.84 21.13
N ARG A 114 -1.43 25.73 21.49
CA ARG A 114 -1.41 25.20 22.86
C ARG A 114 0.00 24.82 23.31
N ALA A 115 0.80 24.21 22.45
CA ALA A 115 2.19 23.88 22.75
C ALA A 115 3.06 25.15 22.90
N GLU A 116 2.87 26.16 22.05
CA GLU A 116 3.57 27.45 22.13
C GLU A 116 3.19 28.24 23.38
N GLU A 117 1.93 28.19 23.83
CA GLU A 117 1.51 28.85 25.06
C GLU A 117 2.11 28.19 26.30
N ALA A 118 2.22 26.85 26.31
CA ALA A 118 2.95 26.14 27.36
C ALA A 118 4.45 26.52 27.40
N TYR A 119 5.06 26.78 26.23
CA TYR A 119 6.42 27.32 26.14
C TYR A 119 6.53 28.73 26.76
N ARG A 120 5.58 29.63 26.44
CA ARG A 120 5.56 31.00 26.99
C ARG A 120 5.33 31.04 28.50
N LYS A 121 4.59 30.07 29.05
CA LYS A 121 4.34 29.93 30.49
C LYS A 121 5.51 29.27 31.24
N GLU A 122 6.70 29.20 30.63
CA GLU A 122 7.94 28.61 31.18
C GLU A 122 7.81 27.15 31.64
N SER A 123 6.75 26.46 31.25
CA SER A 123 6.52 25.05 31.57
C SER A 123 7.28 24.16 30.58
N ILE A 124 8.61 24.31 30.56
CA ILE A 124 9.53 23.53 29.71
C ILE A 124 9.27 22.03 29.89
N ARG A 125 8.87 21.61 31.10
CA ARG A 125 8.49 20.24 31.43
C ARG A 125 7.24 19.76 30.70
N GLU A 126 6.18 20.57 30.63
CA GLU A 126 4.94 20.20 29.92
C GLU A 126 5.12 20.23 28.41
N LEU A 127 5.88 21.20 27.88
CA LEU A 127 6.28 21.23 26.47
C LEU A 127 7.06 19.97 26.10
N TYR A 128 8.09 19.64 26.89
CA TYR A 128 8.88 18.43 26.68
C TYR A 128 8.00 17.18 26.75
N GLN A 129 7.04 17.12 27.68
CA GLN A 129 6.09 16.01 27.73
C GLN A 129 5.14 15.98 26.52
N HIS A 130 4.67 17.11 26.02
CA HIS A 130 3.78 17.19 24.87
C HIS A 130 4.53 16.77 23.59
N VAL A 131 5.68 17.38 23.31
CA VAL A 131 6.56 17.01 22.17
C VAL A 131 6.99 15.54 22.29
N LYS A 132 7.34 15.07 23.49
CA LYS A 132 7.67 13.66 23.72
C LYS A 132 6.48 12.76 23.38
N LYS A 133 5.27 13.04 23.89
CA LYS A 133 4.05 12.27 23.60
C LYS A 133 3.77 12.21 22.10
N THR A 134 3.81 13.35 21.42
CA THR A 134 3.59 13.48 19.97
C THR A 134 4.67 12.77 19.15
N ARG A 135 5.95 12.88 19.54
CA ARG A 135 7.07 12.21 18.87
C ARG A 135 7.12 10.70 19.13
N THR A 136 6.80 10.25 20.34
CA THR A 136 6.72 8.80 20.66
C THR A 136 5.57 8.11 19.92
N ALA A 137 4.49 8.82 19.59
CA ALA A 137 3.42 8.29 18.76
C ALA A 137 3.93 7.90 17.36
N PHE A 138 4.80 8.72 16.76
CA PHE A 138 5.44 8.49 15.47
C PHE A 138 6.88 7.96 15.61
N MET A 139 7.03 6.77 16.18
CA MET A 139 8.24 5.98 15.94
C MET A 139 8.01 5.10 14.71
N ALA A 140 8.56 5.47 13.55
CA ALA A 140 8.71 4.53 12.44
C ALA A 140 9.38 3.28 13.00
N ARG A 141 8.80 2.09 12.79
CA ARG A 141 9.47 0.87 13.23
C ARG A 141 10.75 0.76 12.41
N GLN A 142 11.89 0.78 13.07
CA GLN A 142 13.04 0.03 12.60
C GLN A 142 12.60 -1.43 12.63
N ALA A 143 11.93 -1.88 11.58
CA ALA A 143 11.93 -3.29 11.29
C ALA A 143 13.40 -3.62 11.03
N THR A 144 14.10 -4.10 12.05
CA THR A 144 15.36 -4.79 11.83
C THR A 144 14.98 -6.03 11.02
N ILE A 145 14.95 -5.88 9.70
CA ILE A 145 15.02 -7.01 8.79
C ILE A 145 16.44 -7.52 9.00
N ARG A 146 16.62 -8.39 10.00
CA ARG A 146 17.86 -9.16 10.11
C ARG A 146 17.86 -10.05 8.88
N GLY A 147 18.78 -9.78 7.97
CA GLY A 147 19.16 -10.77 6.98
C GLY A 147 19.63 -12.03 7.70
N ARG A 148 19.56 -13.16 7.03
CA ARG A 148 19.90 -14.49 7.57
C ARG A 148 21.33 -14.61 8.13
N ASN A 149 22.15 -13.58 7.97
CA ASN A 149 23.52 -13.49 8.44
C ASN A 149 23.66 -12.22 9.30
N ASP A 150 23.83 -12.42 10.61
CA ASP A 150 24.02 -11.38 11.61
C ASP A 150 25.41 -10.72 11.48
N GLU A 151 25.55 -9.70 10.63
CA GLU A 151 26.71 -8.78 10.70
C GLU A 151 26.22 -7.34 10.90
N ASP A 152 26.68 -6.70 11.99
CA ASP A 152 26.42 -5.30 12.35
C ASP A 152 27.27 -4.40 11.43
N PRO A 153 26.69 -3.49 10.64
CA PRO A 153 27.42 -2.64 9.69
C PRO A 153 28.21 -1.48 10.36
N ARG A 154 28.46 -1.56 11.68
CA ARG A 154 29.19 -0.54 12.46
C ARG A 154 30.64 -0.88 12.76
N GLU A 155 31.21 -1.86 12.06
CA GLU A 155 32.65 -2.08 12.06
C GLU A 155 33.24 -1.77 10.68
N LYS A 156 33.62 -0.51 10.49
CA LYS A 156 34.79 -0.09 9.70
C LYS A 156 35.39 1.15 10.32
#